data_AF-A0AAW4HIA2-F1
#
_entry.id   AF-A0AAW4HIA2-F1
#
_cell.length_a   1.000
_cell.length_b   1.000
_cell.length_c   1.000
_cell.angle_alpha   90.00
_cell.angle_beta   90.00
_cell.angle_gamma   90.00
#
_symmetry.space_group_name_H-M   'P 1'
#
loop_
_entity.id
_entity.type
_entity.pdbx_description
1 polymer ?
#
loop_
_entity_poly.entity_id
_entity_poly.type
_entity_poly.pdbx_seq_one_letter_code
_entity_poly.pdbx_strand_id
1 'polypeptide(L)'
;PSISWKDLEWIRDFWDGPMIIKGILDTEDAKDAVRFGADGIAVSNHGGRQLDGVLSTVQALPAIADAVKGDLKILVDSGIRT
;
A
#
# COMPACT_ATOMS: atom_id res chain seq x y z
N PRO A 1 -13.14 9.24 8.78
CA PRO A 1 -12.01 9.53 7.86
C PRO A 1 -12.50 9.55 6.40
N SER A 2 -12.02 10.49 5.57
CA SER A 2 -12.55 10.75 4.23
C SER A 2 -11.51 10.70 3.09
N ILE A 3 -10.30 10.18 3.35
CA ILE A 3 -9.31 10.01 2.27
C ILE A 3 -9.84 9.03 1.24
N SER A 4 -9.66 9.41 -0.02
CA SER A 4 -10.01 8.66 -1.21
C SER A 4 -8.88 8.77 -2.24
N TRP A 5 -8.97 7.98 -3.30
CA TRP A 5 -8.05 8.06 -4.44
C TRP A 5 -8.00 9.44 -5.09
N LYS A 6 -9.09 10.22 -5.06
CA LYS A 6 -9.13 11.60 -5.58
C LYS A 6 -8.24 12.55 -4.79
N ASP A 7 -8.09 12.31 -3.48
CA ASP A 7 -7.19 13.13 -2.66
C ASP A 7 -5.73 12.86 -3.03
N LEU A 8 -5.41 11.64 -3.50
CA LEU A 8 -4.08 11.30 -4.01
C LEU A 8 -3.81 11.98 -5.35
N GLU A 9 -4.80 12.06 -6.24
CA GLU A 9 -4.69 12.81 -7.51
C GLU A 9 -4.35 14.28 -7.23
N TRP A 10 -5.06 14.90 -6.28
CA TRP A 10 -4.76 16.26 -5.86
C TRP A 10 -3.33 16.40 -5.30
N ILE A 11 -2.85 15.47 -4.46
CA ILE A 11 -1.46 15.51 -3.97
C ILE A 11 -0.47 15.40 -5.13
N ARG A 12 -0.76 14.56 -6.14
CA ARG A 12 0.08 14.36 -7.31
C ARG A 12 0.24 15.63 -8.15
N ASP A 13 -0.75 16.52 -8.16
CA ASP A 13 -0.65 17.81 -8.85
C ASP A 13 0.39 18.77 -8.23
N PHE A 14 0.74 18.58 -6.95
CA PHE A 14 1.67 19.45 -6.21
C PHE A 14 3.02 18.81 -5.87
N TRP A 15 3.15 17.51 -6.13
CA TRP A 15 4.37 16.76 -5.88
C TRP A 15 4.82 16.17 -7.19
N ASP A 16 6.12 16.25 -7.52
CA ASP A 16 6.72 15.65 -8.73
C ASP A 16 7.66 14.47 -8.41
N GLY A 17 7.88 14.18 -7.12
CA GLY A 17 8.76 13.10 -6.67
C GLY A 17 8.09 11.72 -6.63
N PRO A 18 8.81 10.68 -6.17
CA PRO A 18 8.21 9.37 -5.96
C PRO A 18 7.06 9.42 -4.93
N MET A 19 6.00 8.66 -5.17
CA MET A 19 4.85 8.51 -4.28
C MET A 19 4.63 7.05 -3.91
N ILE A 20 4.63 6.77 -2.60
CA ILE A 20 4.40 5.43 -2.05
C ILE A 20 3.14 5.45 -1.19
N ILE A 21 2.21 4.54 -1.45
CA ILE A 21 0.98 4.41 -0.68
C ILE A 21 1.17 3.33 0.39
N LYS A 22 1.02 3.70 1.67
CA LYS A 22 1.25 2.82 2.83
C LYS A 22 -0.05 2.43 3.50
N GLY A 23 -0.14 1.17 3.90
CA GLY A 23 -1.32 0.63 4.59
C GLY A 23 -2.11 -0.37 3.76
N ILE A 24 -1.57 -0.79 2.61
CA ILE A 24 -2.25 -1.71 1.70
C ILE A 24 -2.28 -3.10 2.35
N LEU A 25 -3.48 -3.67 2.47
CA LEU A 25 -3.71 -5.04 2.97
C LEU A 25 -4.60 -5.87 2.04
N ASP A 26 -5.13 -5.26 0.98
CA ASP A 26 -6.02 -5.87 0.00
C ASP A 26 -5.40 -5.81 -1.41
N THR A 27 -5.72 -6.80 -2.25
CA THR A 27 -5.18 -6.91 -3.61
C THR A 27 -5.77 -5.89 -4.58
N GLU A 28 -7.04 -5.49 -4.41
CA GLU A 28 -7.65 -4.49 -5.27
C GLU A 28 -7.10 -3.10 -4.96
N ASP A 29 -6.88 -2.76 -3.69
CA ASP A 29 -6.20 -1.51 -3.32
C ASP A 29 -4.78 -1.44 -3.91
N ALA A 30 -4.06 -2.57 -3.97
CA ALA A 30 -2.75 -2.64 -4.62
C ALA A 30 -2.84 -2.38 -6.14
N LYS A 31 -3.85 -2.94 -6.80
CA LYS A 31 -4.10 -2.69 -8.24
C LYS A 31 -4.53 -1.25 -8.50
N ASP A 32 -5.32 -0.66 -7.60
CA ASP A 32 -5.70 0.75 -7.68
C ASP A 32 -4.48 1.65 -7.53
N ALA A 33 -3.52 1.30 -6.66
CA ALA A 33 -2.24 2.02 -6.58
C ALA A 33 -1.45 1.96 -7.89
N VAL A 34 -1.43 0.82 -8.58
CA VAL A 34 -0.84 0.69 -9.92
C VAL A 34 -1.57 1.58 -10.94
N ARG A 35 -2.92 1.51 -10.97
CA ARG A 35 -3.76 2.31 -11.89
C ARG A 35 -3.58 3.81 -11.68
N PHE A 36 -3.45 4.23 -10.43
CA PHE A 36 -3.16 5.60 -10.03
C PHE A 36 -1.76 6.08 -10.49
N GLY A 37 -0.83 5.14 -10.72
CA GLY A 37 0.55 5.47 -11.10
C GLY A 37 1.47 5.72 -9.91
N ALA A 38 1.21 5.06 -8.77
CA ALA A 38 2.13 5.11 -7.62
C ALA A 38 3.47 4.42 -7.96
N ASP A 39 4.57 4.98 -7.45
CA ASP A 39 5.92 4.39 -7.58
C ASP A 39 6.12 3.15 -6.71
N GLY A 40 5.27 3.00 -5.68
CA GLY A 40 5.30 1.85 -4.80
C GLY A 40 4.15 1.78 -3.81
N ILE A 41 4.08 0.64 -3.14
CA ILE A 41 3.17 0.39 -2.03
C ILE A 41 3.96 -0.11 -0.82
N ALA A 42 3.42 0.11 0.38
CA ALA A 42 3.87 -0.54 1.59
C ALA A 42 2.75 -1.38 2.20
N VAL A 43 2.95 -2.70 2.17
CA VAL A 43 2.08 -3.68 2.85
C VAL A 43 2.26 -3.50 4.35
N SER A 44 1.23 -2.98 5.01
CA SER A 44 1.33 -2.51 6.40
C SER A 44 -0.01 -2.56 7.09
N ASN A 45 -0.05 -3.13 8.30
CA ASN A 45 -1.19 -2.97 9.22
C ASN A 45 -0.88 -1.95 10.33
N HIS A 46 0.10 -1.07 10.08
CA HIS A 46 0.58 -0.05 11.01
C HIS A 46 1.08 -0.63 12.35
N GLY A 47 1.66 -1.84 12.31
CA GLY A 47 2.11 -2.56 13.51
C GLY A 47 0.96 -3.00 14.41
N GLY A 48 -0.24 -3.21 13.87
CA GLY A 48 -1.44 -3.56 14.63
C GLY A 48 -2.01 -2.41 15.48
N ARG A 49 -1.71 -1.15 15.12
CA ARG A 49 -2.07 0.05 15.92
C ARG A 49 -3.21 0.88 15.33
N GLN A 50 -3.86 0.39 14.28
CA GLN A 50 -4.95 1.10 13.61
C GLN A 50 -6.24 0.29 13.66
N LEU A 51 -6.45 -0.62 12.71
CA LEU A 51 -7.60 -1.52 12.72
C LEU A 51 -7.16 -2.88 13.26
N ASP A 52 -7.71 -3.28 14.40
CA ASP A 52 -7.44 -4.60 15.00
C ASP A 52 -8.21 -5.71 14.28
N GLY A 53 -7.70 -6.95 14.36
CA GLY A 53 -8.30 -8.13 13.73
C GLY A 53 -8.14 -8.23 12.21
N VAL A 54 -7.42 -7.30 11.57
CA VAL A 54 -7.04 -7.40 10.15
C VAL A 54 -5.93 -8.42 9.93
N LEU A 55 -5.70 -8.79 8.67
CA LEU A 55 -4.62 -9.69 8.30
C LEU A 55 -3.25 -9.20 8.81
N SER A 56 -2.40 -10.17 9.17
CA SER A 56 -0.98 -9.88 9.35
C SER A 56 -0.34 -9.53 8.00
N THR A 57 0.66 -8.65 7.99
CA THR A 57 1.32 -8.22 6.75
C THR A 57 2.01 -9.37 6.03
N VAL A 58 2.53 -10.36 6.75
CA VAL A 58 3.12 -11.58 6.16
C VAL A 58 2.09 -12.46 5.45
N GLN A 59 0.83 -12.45 5.90
CA GLN A 59 -0.26 -13.16 5.23
C GLN A 59 -0.79 -12.41 4.01
N ALA A 60 -0.86 -11.08 4.07
CA ALA A 60 -1.33 -10.26 2.95
C ALA A 60 -0.31 -10.18 1.80
N LEU A 61 0.99 -10.13 2.13
CA LEU A 61 2.06 -9.86 1.17
C LEU A 61 2.09 -10.79 -0.05
N PRO A 62 1.94 -12.13 0.03
CA PRO A 62 2.05 -12.99 -1.14
C PRO A 62 1.01 -12.70 -2.21
N ALA A 63 -0.26 -12.55 -1.82
CA ALA A 63 -1.35 -12.27 -2.77
C ALA A 63 -1.20 -10.88 -3.42
N ILE A 64 -0.77 -9.88 -2.64
CA ILE A 64 -0.46 -8.55 -3.17
C ILE A 64 0.72 -8.61 -4.14
N ALA A 65 1.80 -9.30 -3.77
CA ALA A 65 2.96 -9.46 -4.62
C ALA A 65 2.59 -10.17 -5.93
N ASP A 66 1.81 -11.25 -5.89
CA ASP A 66 1.37 -11.93 -7.10
C ASP A 66 0.50 -11.04 -8.00
N ALA A 67 -0.26 -10.11 -7.42
CA ALA A 67 -1.12 -9.19 -8.17
C ALA A 67 -0.37 -8.06 -8.88
N VAL A 68 0.73 -7.54 -8.29
CA VAL A 68 1.37 -6.28 -8.78
C VAL A 68 2.91 -6.32 -8.86
N LYS A 69 3.55 -7.48 -8.64
CA LYS A 69 5.02 -7.59 -8.77
C LYS A 69 5.44 -7.26 -10.21
N GLY A 70 6.40 -6.35 -10.34
CA GLY A 70 6.90 -5.89 -11.63
C GLY A 70 6.29 -4.57 -12.09
N ASP A 71 5.12 -4.18 -11.57
CA ASP A 71 4.46 -2.92 -11.92
C ASP A 71 4.94 -1.76 -11.04
N LEU A 72 5.22 -2.01 -9.76
CA LEU A 72 5.70 -1.01 -8.80
C LEU A 72 6.58 -1.63 -7.70
N LYS A 73 7.20 -0.79 -6.87
CA LYS A 73 8.00 -1.24 -5.72
C LYS A 73 7.10 -1.70 -4.57
N ILE A 74 7.39 -2.87 -4.03
CA ILE A 74 6.67 -3.40 -2.86
C ILE A 74 7.58 -3.32 -1.63
N LEU A 75 7.14 -2.56 -0.63
CA LEU A 75 7.72 -2.48 0.69
C LEU A 75 6.81 -3.21 1.68
N VAL A 76 7.35 -3.62 2.83
CA VAL A 76 6.58 -4.28 3.90
C VAL A 76 7.11 -3.88 5.27
N ASP A 77 6.21 -3.72 6.24
CA ASP A 77 6.54 -3.55 7.65
C ASP A 77 5.67 -4.44 8.54
N SER A 78 5.68 -4.17 9.85
CA SER A 78 4.87 -4.83 10.89
C SER A 78 5.33 -6.25 11.21
N GLY A 79 5.97 -6.41 12.38
CA GLY A 79 6.37 -7.72 12.91
C GLY A 79 7.74 -8.26 12.47
N ILE A 80 8.49 -7.55 11.62
CA ILE A 80 9.85 -7.98 11.21
C ILE A 80 10.80 -7.96 12.41
N ARG A 81 11.27 -9.15 12.81
CA ARG A 81 12.26 -9.40 13.88
C ARG A 81 13.20 -10.52 13.42
N THR A 82 14.30 -10.72 14.13
CA THR A 82 15.37 -11.68 13.80
C THR A 82 15.07 -13.10 14.24
#